data_AF-A0A2N2ST68-F1
#
_entry.id   AF-A0A2N2ST68-F1
#
_cell.length_a   1.000
_cell.length_b   1.000
_cell.length_c   1.000
_cell.angle_alpha   90.00
_cell.angle_beta   90.00
_cell.angle_gamma   90.00
#
_symmetry.space_group_name_H-M   'P 1'
#
loop_
_entity.id
_entity.type
_entity.pdbx_description
1 polymer ?
#
loop_
_entity_poly.entity_id
_entity_poly.type
_entity_poly.pdbx_seq_one_letter_code
_entity_poly.pdbx_strand_id
1 'polypeptide(L)'
;MNKQSDILETSFDMLIDVEPGEVAAGGALVLRCAARATPGRDLRGQSVQILDDTGAAVGSLTFSMLDGATNTTEPVTLTAPTRLGSHGWRAVIAGVPESDAPGGDATHDFF
;
A
#
# COMPACT_ATOMS: atom_id res chain seq x y z
N MET A 1 -30.49 -17.79 11.45
CA MET A 1 -29.31 -18.17 10.65
C MET A 1 -28.56 -16.89 10.27
N ASN A 2 -27.38 -16.67 10.83
CA ASN A 2 -26.55 -15.50 10.59
C ASN A 2 -26.09 -15.48 9.13
N LYS A 3 -26.57 -14.51 8.34
CA LYS A 3 -26.03 -14.22 7.02
C LYS A 3 -24.69 -13.51 7.24
N GLN A 4 -23.64 -14.32 7.20
CA GLN A 4 -22.25 -13.89 7.10
C GLN A 4 -22.17 -12.88 5.96
N SER A 5 -21.88 -11.63 6.30
CA SER A 5 -21.57 -10.60 5.33
C SER A 5 -20.46 -11.14 4.44
N ASP A 6 -20.73 -11.32 3.15
CA ASP A 6 -19.73 -11.40 2.10
C ASP A 6 -19.00 -10.05 2.08
N ILE A 7 -18.18 -9.81 3.10
CA ILE A 7 -17.06 -8.89 2.98
C ILE A 7 -16.26 -9.55 1.86
N LEU A 8 -16.23 -8.94 0.67
CA LEU A 8 -15.16 -9.25 -0.27
C LEU A 8 -13.89 -8.86 0.49
N GLU A 9 -13.35 -9.81 1.25
CA GLU A 9 -12.07 -9.71 1.92
C GLU A 9 -11.07 -9.70 0.78
N THR A 10 -10.92 -8.53 0.18
CA THR A 10 -9.99 -8.29 -0.90
C THR A 10 -8.64 -8.28 -0.23
N SER A 11 -8.07 -9.47 -0.07
CA SER A 11 -6.76 -9.65 0.53
C SER A 11 -5.73 -9.15 -0.47
N PHE A 12 -5.01 -8.12 -0.06
CA PHE A 12 -3.83 -7.65 -0.76
C PHE A 12 -2.62 -8.14 0.03
N ASP A 13 -1.81 -8.98 -0.58
CA ASP A 13 -0.53 -9.37 0.00
C ASP A 13 0.51 -8.35 -0.47
N MET A 14 1.04 -7.57 0.45
CA MET A 14 2.04 -6.55 0.16
C MET A 14 3.36 -6.92 0.80
N LEU A 15 4.35 -7.14 -0.04
CA LEU A 15 5.71 -7.46 0.34
C LEU A 15 6.61 -6.26 0.03
N ILE A 16 7.37 -5.84 1.03
CA ILE A 16 8.35 -4.76 0.91
C ILE A 16 9.72 -5.38 1.12
N ASP A 17 10.56 -5.27 0.11
CA ASP A 17 11.94 -5.69 0.13
C ASP A 17 12.82 -4.45 0.30
N VAL A 18 13.69 -4.47 1.31
CA VAL A 18 14.59 -3.36 1.65
C VAL A 18 16.02 -3.85 1.67
N GLU A 19 16.86 -3.23 0.87
CA GLU A 19 18.27 -3.59 0.72
C GLU A 19 19.15 -2.32 0.74
N PRO A 20 20.22 -2.26 1.55
CA PRO A 20 20.60 -3.23 2.57
C PRO A 20 19.66 -3.17 3.79
N GLY A 21 19.44 -4.31 4.46
CA GLY A 21 18.61 -4.40 5.66
C GLY A 21 19.14 -3.61 6.87
N GLU A 22 20.40 -3.16 6.82
CA GLU A 22 21.01 -2.26 7.81
C GLU A 22 21.82 -1.18 7.08
N VAL A 23 21.59 0.08 7.45
CA VAL A 23 22.26 1.24 6.86
C VAL A 23 22.54 2.27 7.95
N ALA A 24 23.60 3.07 7.76
CA ALA A 24 23.82 4.24 8.60
C ALA A 24 22.62 5.20 8.54
N ALA A 25 22.33 5.87 9.65
CA ALA A 25 21.32 6.93 9.72
C ALA A 25 21.55 7.97 8.59
N GLY A 26 20.54 8.20 7.75
CA GLY A 26 20.65 9.06 6.57
C GLY A 26 21.36 8.43 5.36
N GLY A 27 21.65 7.13 5.37
CA GLY A 27 22.26 6.43 4.24
C GLY A 27 21.24 6.05 3.17
N ALA A 28 21.76 5.61 2.01
CA ALA A 28 20.93 5.20 0.89
C ALA A 28 20.40 3.77 1.06
N LEU A 29 19.10 3.59 0.88
CA LEU A 29 18.40 2.31 0.90
C LEU A 29 17.70 2.12 -0.44
N VAL A 30 17.70 0.89 -0.94
CA VAL A 30 16.93 0.50 -2.10
C VAL A 30 15.69 -0.24 -1.61
N LEU A 31 14.53 0.26 -2.03
CA LEU A 31 13.24 -0.30 -1.69
C LEU A 31 12.54 -0.81 -2.93
N ARG A 32 11.95 -2.00 -2.82
CA ARG A 32 11.10 -2.61 -3.84
C ARG A 32 9.81 -3.07 -3.18
N CYS A 33 8.69 -2.74 -3.79
CA CYS A 33 7.38 -3.21 -3.33
C CYS A 33 6.79 -4.18 -4.34
N ALA A 34 6.26 -5.29 -3.84
CA ALA A 34 5.42 -6.21 -4.59
C ALA A 34 4.05 -6.27 -3.91
N ALA A 35 2.98 -6.01 -4.65
CA ALA A 35 1.62 -6.14 -4.16
C ALA A 35 0.85 -7.12 -5.04
N ARG A 36 0.40 -8.21 -4.44
CA ARG A 36 -0.48 -9.18 -5.07
C ARG A 36 -1.92 -8.89 -4.65
N ALA A 37 -2.75 -8.53 -5.62
CA ALA A 37 -4.17 -8.29 -5.42
C ALA A 37 -4.97 -9.55 -5.78
N THR A 38 -5.97 -9.89 -4.96
CA THR A 38 -6.94 -10.96 -5.27
C THR A 38 -8.36 -10.37 -5.21
N PRO A 39 -9.15 -10.39 -6.31
CA PRO A 39 -8.82 -10.91 -7.65
C PRO A 39 -7.69 -10.10 -8.31
N GLY A 40 -6.99 -10.72 -9.27
CA GLY A 40 -5.83 -10.14 -9.96
C GLY A 40 -6.16 -8.78 -10.57
N ARG A 41 -5.86 -7.72 -9.82
CA ARG A 41 -6.12 -6.34 -10.19
C ARG A 41 -4.83 -5.73 -10.70
N ASP A 42 -4.93 -5.06 -11.84
CA ASP A 42 -3.86 -4.22 -12.33
C ASP A 42 -3.77 -2.98 -11.44
N LEU A 43 -2.64 -2.82 -10.75
CA LEU A 43 -2.32 -1.66 -9.92
C LEU A 43 -1.23 -0.80 -10.58
N ARG A 44 -0.87 -1.07 -11.84
CA ARG A 44 0.16 -0.28 -12.53
C ARG A 44 -0.29 1.18 -12.64
N GLY A 45 0.64 2.10 -12.42
CA GLY A 45 0.37 3.53 -12.31
C GLY A 45 -0.21 3.96 -10.95
N GLN A 46 -0.56 3.04 -10.04
CA GLN A 46 -0.87 3.40 -8.66
C GLN A 46 0.42 3.77 -7.92
N SER A 47 0.33 4.83 -7.12
CA SER A 47 1.43 5.28 -6.28
C SER A 47 1.29 4.73 -4.87
N VAL A 48 2.34 4.07 -4.41
CA VAL A 48 2.55 3.61 -3.05
C VAL A 48 3.34 4.67 -2.31
N GLN A 49 2.77 5.20 -1.23
CA GLN A 49 3.51 6.04 -0.31
C GLN A 49 4.15 5.19 0.77
N ILE A 50 5.43 5.42 1.03
CA ILE A 50 6.16 4.83 2.14
C ILE A 50 6.13 5.84 3.28
N LEU A 51 5.43 5.48 4.33
CA LEU A 51 5.29 6.24 5.56
C LEU A 51 6.22 5.67 6.63
N ASP A 52 6.83 6.54 7.39
CA ASP A 52 7.60 6.25 8.59
C ASP A 52 6.68 5.91 9.80
N ASP A 53 7.25 5.52 10.94
CA ASP A 53 6.53 5.26 12.20
C ASP A 53 5.66 6.45 12.65
N THR A 54 6.10 7.66 12.35
CA THR A 54 5.37 8.90 12.64
C THR A 54 4.24 9.20 11.64
N GLY A 55 4.12 8.42 10.57
CA GLY A 55 3.20 8.67 9.46
C GLY A 55 3.72 9.69 8.44
N ALA A 56 4.98 10.12 8.54
CA ALA A 56 5.59 11.01 7.56
C ALA A 56 5.96 10.26 6.27
N ALA A 57 5.62 10.81 5.11
CA ALA A 57 6.01 10.23 3.83
C ALA A 57 7.52 10.41 3.62
N VAL A 58 8.26 9.31 3.70
CA VAL A 58 9.71 9.25 3.47
C VAL A 58 10.05 8.93 2.01
N GLY A 59 9.07 8.43 1.26
CA GLY A 59 9.22 8.15 -0.16
C GLY A 59 7.93 7.73 -0.83
N SER A 60 7.98 7.57 -2.14
CA SER A 60 6.90 7.02 -2.93
C SER A 60 7.43 6.15 -4.05
N LEU A 61 6.69 5.08 -4.34
CA LEU A 61 6.95 4.11 -5.38
C LEU A 61 5.75 4.06 -6.30
N THR A 62 5.95 3.77 -7.58
CA THR A 62 4.84 3.56 -8.51
C THR A 62 4.94 2.14 -9.06
N PHE A 63 3.82 1.42 -9.08
CA PHE A 63 3.79 0.13 -9.74
C PHE A 63 3.99 0.31 -11.23
N SER A 64 5.05 -0.29 -11.75
CA SER A 64 5.42 -0.19 -13.17
C SER A 64 5.20 -1.53 -13.88
N MET A 65 5.33 -2.63 -13.14
CA MET A 65 5.26 -3.99 -13.67
C MET A 65 4.09 -4.76 -13.06
N LEU A 66 3.44 -5.61 -13.87
CA LEU A 66 2.45 -6.59 -13.43
C LEU A 66 2.87 -7.95 -13.99
N ASP A 67 3.15 -8.88 -13.09
CA ASP A 67 3.43 -10.28 -13.41
C ASP A 67 2.24 -11.13 -12.98
N GLY A 68 1.36 -11.44 -13.94
CA GLY A 68 0.12 -12.19 -13.71
C GLY A 68 -0.85 -11.45 -12.78
N ALA A 69 -0.77 -11.73 -11.48
CA ALA A 69 -1.57 -11.11 -10.42
C ALA A 69 -0.73 -10.32 -9.39
N THR A 70 0.59 -10.25 -9.59
CA THR A 70 1.53 -9.58 -8.69
C THR A 70 2.05 -8.30 -9.35
N ASN A 71 1.76 -7.14 -8.75
CA ASN A 71 2.25 -5.86 -9.21
C ASN A 71 3.58 -5.56 -8.51
N THR A 72 4.58 -5.11 -9.25
CA THR A 72 5.91 -4.77 -8.71
C THR A 72 6.27 -3.34 -9.06
N THR A 73 6.93 -2.68 -8.13
CA THR A 73 7.46 -1.33 -8.33
C THR A 73 8.91 -1.39 -8.80
N GLU A 74 9.35 -0.36 -9.48
CA GLU A 74 10.78 -0.18 -9.73
C GLU A 74 11.52 0.03 -8.39
N PRO A 75 12.81 -0.39 -8.30
CA PRO A 75 13.63 -0.05 -7.15
C PRO A 75 13.77 1.47 -7.01
N VAL A 76 13.40 2.01 -5.85
CA VAL A 76 13.67 3.41 -5.53
C VAL A 76 14.76 3.49 -4.48
N THR A 77 15.64 4.47 -4.64
CA THR A 77 16.59 4.83 -3.59
C THR A 77 15.92 5.79 -2.63
N LEU A 78 15.66 5.36 -1.39
CA LEU A 78 15.26 6.23 -0.29
C LEU A 78 16.45 6.55 0.62
N THR A 79 16.28 7.61 1.40
CA THR A 79 17.21 7.96 2.46
C THR A 79 16.68 7.38 3.77
N ALA A 80 17.54 6.67 4.50
CA ALA A 80 17.20 6.13 5.80
C ALA A 80 16.82 7.25 6.75
N PRO A 81 15.82 7.05 7.63
CA PRO A 81 15.58 8.01 8.69
C PRO A 81 16.88 8.26 9.47
N THR A 82 17.18 9.53 9.74
CA THR A 82 18.39 9.93 10.48
C THR A 82 18.32 9.59 11.97
N ARG A 83 17.18 9.09 12.42
CA ARG A 83 16.95 8.63 13.77
C ARG A 83 17.53 7.22 13.92
N LEU A 84 18.37 7.00 14.93
CA LEU A 84 18.89 5.68 15.25
C LEU A 84 17.81 4.86 15.97
N GLY A 85 17.57 3.63 15.54
CA GLY A 85 16.58 2.72 16.13
C GLY A 85 15.92 1.80 15.11
N SER A 86 15.06 0.90 15.58
CA SER A 86 14.17 0.11 14.72
C SER A 86 13.01 0.98 14.27
N HIS A 87 12.95 1.29 12.98
CA HIS A 87 11.84 2.04 12.38
C HIS A 87 10.96 1.09 11.60
N GLY A 88 9.65 1.17 11.83
CA GLY A 88 8.67 0.46 11.02
C GLY A 88 8.26 1.35 9.85
N TRP A 89 8.27 0.80 8.63
CA TRP A 89 7.72 1.50 7.47
C TRP A 89 6.38 0.91 7.09
N ARG A 90 5.46 1.78 6.67
CA ARG A 90 4.14 1.41 6.21
C ARG A 90 3.98 1.84 4.76
N ALA A 91 3.71 0.88 3.89
CA ALA A 91 3.34 1.19 2.52
C ALA A 91 1.82 1.35 2.40
N VAL A 92 1.39 2.45 1.78
CA VAL A 92 -0.02 2.78 1.58
C VAL A 92 -0.25 3.07 0.10
N ILE A 93 -1.18 2.35 -0.53
CA ILE A 93 -1.54 2.56 -1.93
C ILE A 93 -2.59 3.68 -1.99
N ALA A 94 -2.22 4.84 -2.52
CA ALA A 94 -3.16 5.93 -2.74
C ALA A 94 -4.01 5.60 -3.98
N GLY A 95 -5.28 5.25 -3.77
CA GLY A 95 -6.21 4.96 -4.88
C GLY A 95 -6.98 3.64 -4.81
N VAL A 96 -7.03 2.96 -3.66
CA VAL A 96 -8.22 2.15 -3.38
C VAL A 96 -9.31 3.16 -3.04
N PRO A 97 -10.30 3.42 -3.92
CA PRO A 97 -11.55 3.91 -3.39
C PRO A 97 -11.96 2.84 -2.39
N GLU A 98 -11.88 3.15 -1.09
CA GLU A 98 -12.77 2.53 -0.13
C GLU A 98 -14.11 2.54 -0.85
N SER A 99 -14.69 1.36 -1.06
CA SER A 99 -15.99 1.25 -1.69
C SER A 99 -16.87 2.24 -0.95
N ASP A 100 -17.12 3.38 -1.57
CA ASP A 100 -18.07 4.38 -1.16
C ASP A 100 -19.38 3.62 -1.25
N ALA A 101 -19.69 2.91 -0.17
CA ALA A 101 -21.04 2.55 0.11
C ALA A 101 -21.73 3.91 0.15
N PRO A 102 -22.63 4.24 -0.81
CA PRO A 102 -23.39 5.44 -0.68
C PRO A 102 -24.07 5.34 0.68
N GLY A 103 -23.66 6.24 1.58
CA GLY A 103 -24.26 6.38 2.89
C GLY A 103 -25.77 6.38 2.68
N GLY A 104 -26.46 5.55 3.46
CA GLY A 104 -27.90 5.45 3.37
C GLY A 104 -28.53 6.83 3.52
N ASP A 105 -29.03 7.38 2.43
CA ASP A 105 -30.14 8.32 2.49
C ASP A 105 -31.42 7.48 2.42
N ALA A 106 -31.82 7.03 3.61
CA ALA A 106 -33.19 6.65 3.84
C ALA A 106 -33.99 7.95 3.96
N THR A 107 -34.65 8.36 2.89
CA THR A 107 -36.01 8.93 2.92
C THR A 107 -36.63 8.75 1.54
N HIS A 108 -37.34 7.64 1.38
CA HIS A 108 -38.41 7.54 0.40
C HIS A 108 -39.71 7.81 1.17
N ASP A 109 -40.05 9.08 1.33
CA ASP A 109 -41.38 9.53 1.74
C ASP A 109 -42.01 10.20 0.52
N PHE A 110 -42.89 9.47 -0.17
CA PHE A 110 -43.78 10.03 -1.17
C PHE A 110 -45.19 10.01 -0.58
N PHE A 111 -45.81 11.20 -0.60
CA PHE A 111 -47.16 11.55 -0.16
C PHE A 111 -48.28 10.65 -0.69
#